data_AF-A0A349WXY4-F1
#
_entry.id   AF-A0A349WXY4-F1
#
_cell.length_a   1.000
_cell.length_b   1.000
_cell.length_c   1.000
_cell.angle_alpha   90.00
_cell.angle_beta   90.00
_cell.angle_gamma   90.00
#
_symmetry.space_group_name_H-M   'P 1'
#
loop_
_entity.id
_entity.type
_entity.pdbx_description
1 polymer ?
#
loop_
_entity_poly.entity_id
_entity_poly.type
_entity_poly.pdbx_seq_one_letter_code
_entity_poly.pdbx_strand_id
1 'polypeptide(L)' 'MKSVVTFFSEVRSELSKVTWPKKNEVVRLTSIVLLVSVIVGFYVGGLDYLFTTVLTRILTK' A
#
# COMPACT_ATOMS: atom_id res chain seq x y z
N MET A 1 -35.90 18.42 -8.95
CA MET A 1 -34.63 17.65 -9.08
C MET A 1 -33.55 18.47 -8.39
N LYS A 2 -32.97 18.00 -7.28
CA LYS A 2 -31.83 18.69 -6.66
C LYS A 2 -30.71 18.75 -7.69
N SER A 3 -30.21 19.95 -7.99
CA SER A 3 -29.19 20.09 -9.02
C SER A 3 -27.93 19.34 -8.60
N VAL A 4 -27.30 18.64 -9.54
CA VAL A 4 -26.04 17.89 -9.29
C VAL A 4 -24.97 18.80 -8.65
N VAL A 5 -24.98 20.08 -8.99
CA VAL A 5 -24.12 21.13 -8.42
C VAL A 5 -24.32 21.29 -6.90
N THR A 6 -25.56 21.26 -6.42
CA THR A 6 -25.87 21.34 -4.98
C THR A 6 -25.37 20.11 -4.22
N PHE A 7 -25.48 18.92 -4.83
CA PHE A 7 -24.98 17.67 -4.24
C PHE A 7 -23.46 17.68 -4.04
N PHE A 8 -22.69 18.14 -5.04
CA PHE A 8 -21.23 18.27 -4.89
C PHE A 8 -20.83 19.29 -3.81
N SER A 9 -21.60 20.37 -3.67
CA SER A 9 -21.38 21.36 -2.60
C SER A 9 -21.64 20.78 -1.21
N GLU A 10 -22.73 20.01 -1.04
CA GLU A 10 -23.04 19.32 0.21
C GLU A 10 -21.95 18.29 0.56
N VAL A 11 -21.49 17.48 -0.40
CA VAL A 11 -20.41 16.50 -0.21
C VAL A 11 -19.10 17.17 0.20
N ARG A 12 -18.73 18.30 -0.42
CA ARG A 12 -17.53 19.05 -0.05
C ARG A 12 -17.59 19.56 1.39
N SER A 13 -18.78 20.02 1.81
CA SER A 13 -19.03 20.48 3.18
C SER A 13 -18.88 19.34 4.19
N GLU A 14 -19.45 18.17 3.93
CA GLU A 14 -19.31 17.00 4.82
C GLU A 14 -17.88 16.45 4.87
N LEU A 15 -17.17 16.41 3.74
CA LEU A 15 -15.75 16.00 3.68
C LEU A 15 -14.83 16.93 4.48
N SER A 16 -15.24 18.17 4.75
CA SER A 16 -14.48 19.11 5.57
C SER A 16 -14.59 18.84 7.07
N LYS A 17 -15.67 18.16 7.50
CA LYS A 17 -15.88 17.72 8.89
C LYS A 17 -15.08 16.46 9.21
N VAL A 18 -14.60 15.75 8.19
CA VAL A 18 -13.75 14.56 8.35
C VAL A 18 -12.41 14.99 8.94
N THR A 19 -12.01 14.34 10.03
CA THR A 19 -10.74 14.59 10.70
C THR A 19 -9.62 13.94 9.91
N TRP A 20 -9.06 14.69 8.95
CA TRP A 20 -7.94 14.21 8.15
C TRP A 20 -6.66 14.11 9.00
N PRO A 21 -5.89 13.03 8.85
CA PRO A 21 -4.63 12.86 9.56
C PRO A 21 -3.65 13.98 9.20
N LYS A 22 -2.79 14.35 10.15
CA LYS A 22 -1.76 15.37 9.90
C LYS A 22 -0.81 14.88 8.81
N LYS A 23 -0.40 15.78 7.92
CA LYS A 23 0.50 15.46 6.78
C LYS A 23 1.75 14.68 7.22
N ASN A 24 2.31 15.01 8.38
CA ASN A 24 3.50 14.35 8.93
C ASN A 24 3.23 12.89 9.33
N GLU A 25 2.03 12.59 9.83
CA GLU A 25 1.64 11.24 10.22
C GLU A 25 1.44 10.36 8.99
N VAL A 26 0.79 10.90 7.95
CA VAL A 26 0.64 10.21 6.66
C VAL A 26 2.00 9.82 6.08
N VAL A 27 2.94 10.77 6.01
CA VAL A 27 4.29 10.50 5.48
C VAL A 27 5.02 9.44 6.30
N ARG A 28 4.94 9.52 7.64
CA ARG A 28 5.56 8.53 8.53
C ARG A 28 4.96 7.14 8.32
N LEU A 29 3.64 7.02 8.30
CA LEU A 29 2.96 5.74 8.07
C LEU A 29 3.31 5.15 6.70
N THR A 30 3.28 5.96 5.63
CA THR A 30 3.65 5.51 4.29
C THR A 30 5.12 5.08 4.21
N SER A 31 6.04 5.80 4.89
CA SER A 31 7.47 5.42 4.93
C SER A 31 7.69 4.07 5.62
N ILE A 32 6.93 3.77 6.67
CA ILE A 32 6.99 2.48 7.38
C ILE A 32 6.49 1.37 6.45
N VAL A 33 5.36 1.58 5.76
CA VAL A 33 4.82 0.60 4.82
C VAL A 33 5.80 0.33 3.67
N LEU A 34 6.44 1.37 3.13
CA LEU A 34 7.50 1.23 2.10
C LEU A 34 8.66 0.36 2.60
N LEU A 35 9.16 0.64 3.81
CA LEU A 35 10.25 -0.13 4.41
C LEU A 35 9.87 -1.61 4.56
N VAL A 36 8.69 -1.89 5.13
CA VAL A 36 8.21 -3.26 5.34
C VAL A 36 8.01 -3.97 4.01
N SER A 37 7.44 -3.30 3.01
CA SER A 37 7.23 -3.88 1.68
C SER A 37 8.53 -4.27 1.00
N VAL A 38 9.59 -3.45 1.14
CA VAL A 38 10.93 -3.78 0.63
C VAL A 38 11.50 -5.01 1.34
N ILE A 39 11.43 -5.06 2.67
CA ILE A 39 11.93 -6.20 3.46
C ILE A 39 11.21 -7.49 3.07
N VAL A 40 9.89 -7.45 2.99
CA VAL A 40 9.07 -8.61 2.59
C VAL A 40 9.38 -9.02 1.15
N GLY A 41 9.52 -8.05 0.24
CA GLY A 41 9.89 -8.32 -1.15
C GLY A 41 11.24 -9.02 -1.28
N PHE A 42 12.25 -8.56 -0.54
CA PHE A 42 13.55 -9.24 -0.48
C PHE A 42 13.46 -10.64 0.13
N TYR A 43 12.66 -10.80 1.18
CA TYR A 43 12.47 -12.10 1.83
C TYR A 43 11.84 -13.13 0.88
N VAL A 44 10.72 -12.76 0.24
CA VAL A 44 10.02 -13.64 -0.71
C VAL A 44 10.90 -13.91 -1.93
N GLY A 45 11.48 -12.88 -2.55
CA GLY A 45 12.34 -13.06 -3.72
C GLY A 45 13.62 -13.87 -3.43
N GLY A 46 14.20 -13.72 -2.23
CA GLY A 46 15.32 -14.54 -1.77
C GLY A 46 14.93 -16.00 -1.58
N LEU A 47 13.75 -16.26 -1.01
CA LEU A 47 13.21 -17.61 -0.88
C LEU A 47 12.91 -18.25 -2.24
N ASP A 48 12.31 -17.51 -3.18
CA ASP A 48 12.02 -18.01 -4.53
C ASP A 48 13.32 -18.41 -5.25
N TYR A 49 14.38 -17.62 -5.12
CA TYR A 49 15.69 -17.94 -5.70
C TYR A 49 16.31 -19.19 -5.05
N LEU A 50 16.24 -19.29 -3.72
CA LEU A 50 16.74 -20.44 -2.97
C LEU A 50 15.99 -21.73 -3.36
N PHE A 51 14.66 -21.69 -3.37
CA PHE A 51 13.84 -22.83 -3.74
C PHE A 51 14.05 -23.24 -5.18
N THR A 52 14.12 -22.29 -6.12
CA THR A 52 14.40 -22.61 -7.53
C THR A 52 15.76 -23.30 -7.67
N THR A 53 16.80 -22.77 -7.04
CA THR A 53 18.15 -23.35 -7.11
C THR A 53 18.20 -24.77 -6.53
N VAL A 54 17.56 -24.98 -5.37
CA VAL A 54 17.51 -26.28 -4.70
C VAL A 54 16.69 -27.29 -5.51
N LEU A 55 15.50 -26.90 -5.97
CA LEU A 55 14.63 -27.76 -6.76
C LEU A 55 15.25 -28.13 -8.12
N THR A 56 15.85 -27.18 -8.84
CA THR A 56 16.55 -27.47 -10.09
C THR A 56 17.69 -28.47 -9.86
N ARG A 57 18.45 -28.32 -8.77
CA ARG A 57 19.56 -29.23 -8.44
C ARG A 57 19.09 -30.63 -8.05
N ILE A 58 17.89 -30.76 -7.49
CA ILE A 58 17.27 -32.05 -7.13
C ILE A 58 16.62 -32.72 -8.36
N LEU A 59 15.92 -31.95 -9.20
CA LEU A 59 15.17 -32.46 -10.35
C LEU A 59 16.03 -32.74 -11.60
N THR A 60 17.17 -32.07 -11.74
CA THR A 60 18.10 -32.24 -12.88
C THR A 60 19.21 -33.27 -12.58
N LYS A 61 19.21 -33.85 -11.38
CA LYS A 61 19.95 -35.08 -11.08
C LYS A 61 19.08 -36.29 -11.42
#